data_AF-A0A965JP54-F1
#
_entry.id   AF-A0A965JP54-F1
#
_cell.length_a   1.000
_cell.length_b   1.000
_cell.length_c   1.000
_cell.angle_alpha   90.00
_cell.angle_beta   90.00
_cell.angle_gamma   90.00
#
_symmetry.space_group_name_H-M   'P 1'
#
loop_
_entity.id
_entity.type
_entity.pdbx_description
1 polymer ?
#
loop_
_entity_poly.entity_id
_entity_poly.type
_entity_poly.pdbx_seq_one_letter_code
_entity_poly.pdbx_strand_id
1 'polypeptide(L)'
;MKFRFPIVIIDEDFRSENISGSGVRALAEAIESEGMEVLGLTSYGDLTSFAQQASRASCFILSIDDEEFGEGSAEEIDVALGSLRAFVMEVRKRNEEIPIFLYGETRTSRHIPNDVLRELHGFIHMNEDTPEFV
;
A
#
# COMPACT_ATOMS: atom_id res chain seq x y z
N MET A 1 -1.35 -25.87 14.34
CA MET A 1 -1.16 -25.06 13.11
C MET A 1 -0.96 -23.61 13.56
N LYS A 2 0.17 -22.97 13.26
CA LYS A 2 0.35 -21.54 13.58
C LYS A 2 -0.30 -20.73 12.47
N PHE A 3 -1.42 -20.07 12.77
CA PHE A 3 -1.97 -19.07 11.87
C PHE A 3 -1.01 -17.89 11.85
N ARG A 4 -0.60 -17.48 10.65
CA ARG A 4 0.18 -16.27 10.43
C ARG A 4 -0.66 -15.30 9.63
N PHE A 5 -0.67 -14.06 10.09
CA PHE A 5 -1.41 -12.96 9.49
C PHE A 5 -0.44 -11.86 9.04
N PRO A 6 0.18 -11.99 7.86
CA PRO A 6 1.22 -11.06 7.44
C PRO A 6 0.65 -9.67 7.13
N ILE A 7 1.52 -8.67 7.25
CA ILE A 7 1.32 -7.34 6.66
C ILE A 7 1.74 -7.43 5.21
N VAL A 8 0.85 -7.01 4.31
CA VAL A 8 1.12 -7.04 2.86
C VAL A 8 1.53 -5.65 2.42
N ILE A 9 2.68 -5.54 1.77
CA ILE A 9 3.17 -4.31 1.16
C ILE A 9 3.15 -4.47 -0.35
N ILE A 10 2.47 -3.56 -1.05
CA ILE A 10 2.39 -3.54 -2.51
C ILE A 10 3.12 -2.29 -3.00
N ASP A 11 4.24 -2.50 -3.67
CA ASP A 11 5.11 -1.44 -4.15
C ASP A 11 5.83 -1.90 -5.41
N GLU A 12 5.68 -1.17 -6.52
CA GLU A 12 6.26 -1.57 -7.82
C GLU A 12 7.78 -1.73 -7.78
N ASP A 13 8.43 -0.97 -6.89
CA ASP A 13 9.84 -0.91 -6.66
C ASP A 13 10.32 -1.77 -5.49
N PHE A 14 9.46 -2.61 -4.89
CA PHE A 14 9.83 -3.43 -3.73
C PHE A 14 11.09 -4.28 -3.98
N ARG A 15 11.35 -4.65 -5.24
CA ARG A 15 12.52 -5.43 -5.67
C ARG A 15 13.58 -4.61 -6.40
N SER A 16 13.36 -3.31 -6.57
CA SER A 16 14.25 -2.38 -7.25
C SER A 16 15.37 -1.89 -6.31
N GLU A 17 16.53 -1.57 -6.88
CA GLU A 17 17.66 -0.97 -6.17
C GLU A 17 17.66 0.57 -6.26
N ASN A 18 16.48 1.18 -6.26
CA ASN A 18 16.30 2.64 -6.24
C ASN A 18 15.92 3.15 -4.84
N ILE A 19 15.72 4.47 -4.71
CA ILE A 19 15.43 5.11 -3.42
C ILE A 19 14.07 4.65 -2.88
N SER A 20 13.04 4.62 -3.74
CA SER A 20 11.69 4.13 -3.42
C SER A 20 11.71 2.69 -2.87
N GLY A 21 12.30 1.77 -3.65
CA GLY A 21 12.48 0.38 -3.29
C GLY A 21 13.33 0.15 -2.04
N SER A 22 14.26 1.05 -1.74
CA SER A 22 15.04 0.98 -0.50
C SER A 22 14.23 1.44 0.71
N GLY A 23 13.42 2.49 0.57
CA GLY A 23 12.56 3.01 1.64
C GLY A 23 11.51 1.99 2.07
N VAL A 24 10.80 1.39 1.11
CA VAL A 24 9.76 0.39 1.42
C VAL A 24 10.34 -0.90 2.04
N ARG A 25 11.56 -1.29 1.66
CA ARG A 25 12.27 -2.43 2.27
C ARG A 25 12.74 -2.12 3.68
N ALA A 26 13.21 -0.90 3.95
CA ALA A 26 13.53 -0.49 5.31
C ALA A 26 12.30 -0.53 6.23
N LEU A 27 11.14 -0.11 5.71
CA LEU A 27 9.85 -0.25 6.41
C LEU A 27 9.51 -1.73 6.66
N ALA A 28 9.65 -2.59 5.64
CA ALA A 28 9.42 -4.02 5.80
C ALA A 28 10.34 -4.64 6.87
N GLU A 29 11.63 -4.32 6.86
CA GLU A 29 12.62 -4.81 7.82
C GLU A 29 12.30 -4.34 9.25
N ALA A 30 11.89 -3.08 9.43
CA ALA A 30 11.48 -2.56 10.73
C ALA A 30 10.26 -3.32 11.28
N ILE A 31 9.24 -3.53 10.46
CA ILE A 31 8.05 -4.31 10.81
C ILE A 31 8.42 -5.77 11.17
N GLU A 32 9.32 -6.40 10.41
CA GLU A 32 9.79 -7.75 10.69
C GLU A 32 10.58 -7.83 12.01
N SER A 33 11.33 -6.78 12.34
CA SER A 33 12.08 -6.70 13.60
C SER A 33 11.19 -6.67 14.84
N GLU A 34 9.96 -6.18 14.70
CA GLU A 34 8.90 -6.21 15.72
C GLU A 34 8.16 -7.56 15.79
N GLY A 35 8.58 -8.56 14.99
CA GLY A 35 8.08 -9.93 15.04
C GLY A 35 6.84 -10.18 14.17
N MET A 36 6.49 -9.24 13.30
CA MET A 36 5.44 -9.40 12.29
C MET A 36 6.02 -10.07 11.03
N GLU A 37 5.16 -10.74 10.25
CA GLU A 37 5.56 -11.29 8.95
C GLU A 37 5.17 -10.29 7.86
N VAL A 38 6.10 -9.97 6.95
CA VAL A 38 5.83 -9.07 5.83
C VAL A 38 5.80 -9.84 4.51
N LEU A 39 4.85 -9.51 3.66
CA LEU A 39 4.76 -10.02 2.29
C LEU A 39 4.84 -8.86 1.30
N GLY A 40 5.97 -8.73 0.62
CA GLY A 40 6.17 -7.72 -0.43
C GLY A 40 5.74 -8.20 -1.80
N LEU A 41 4.95 -7.38 -2.50
CA LEU A 41 4.49 -7.57 -3.87
C LEU A 41 4.86 -6.37 -4.74
N THR A 42 5.00 -6.61 -6.03
CA THR A 42 5.36 -5.58 -7.01
C THR A 42 4.19 -5.09 -7.86
N SER A 43 2.99 -5.60 -7.65
CA SER A 43 1.81 -5.07 -8.35
C SER A 43 0.52 -5.48 -7.67
N TYR A 44 -0.55 -4.75 -7.99
CA TYR A 44 -1.94 -5.13 -7.71
C TYR A 44 -2.42 -6.40 -8.45
N GLY A 45 -1.52 -7.06 -9.21
CA GLY A 45 -1.82 -8.18 -10.10
C GLY A 45 -2.50 -9.38 -9.43
N ASP A 46 -3.38 -10.02 -10.21
CA ASP A 46 -4.28 -11.13 -9.87
C ASP A 46 -4.90 -11.07 -8.46
N LEU A 47 -5.53 -9.91 -8.20
CA LEU A 47 -6.50 -9.62 -7.14
C LEU A 47 -7.40 -10.79 -6.73
N THR A 48 -7.79 -11.65 -7.67
CA THR A 48 -8.60 -12.86 -7.45
C THR A 48 -7.85 -13.93 -6.65
N SER A 49 -6.58 -14.16 -6.96
CA SER A 49 -5.68 -15.05 -6.20
C SER A 49 -5.29 -14.40 -4.88
N PHE A 50 -5.11 -13.08 -4.88
CA PHE A 50 -4.73 -12.30 -3.70
C PHE A 50 -5.86 -12.17 -2.69
N ALA A 51 -7.11 -12.03 -3.13
CA ALA A 51 -8.28 -11.91 -2.27
C ALA A 51 -8.53 -13.16 -1.40
N GLN A 52 -8.15 -14.35 -1.89
CA GLN A 52 -8.18 -15.55 -1.05
C GLN A 52 -7.12 -15.47 0.06
N GLN A 53 -5.95 -14.88 -0.23
CA GLN A 53 -4.91 -14.61 0.76
C GLN A 53 -5.23 -13.40 1.65
N ALA A 54 -6.04 -12.43 1.21
CA ALA A 54 -6.48 -11.26 1.97
C ALA A 54 -7.28 -11.64 3.22
N SER A 55 -7.96 -12.80 3.21
CA SER A 55 -8.56 -13.39 4.43
C SER A 55 -7.54 -13.65 5.55
N ARG A 56 -6.26 -13.71 5.20
CA ARG A 56 -5.13 -13.94 6.10
C ARG A 56 -4.23 -12.72 6.24
N ALA A 57 -4.42 -11.64 5.49
CA ALA A 57 -3.66 -10.42 5.73
C ALA A 57 -4.13 -9.76 7.05
N SER A 58 -3.22 -9.16 7.80
CA SER A 58 -3.57 -8.34 8.97
C SER A 58 -3.66 -6.85 8.63
N CYS A 59 -2.95 -6.42 7.59
CA CYS A 59 -2.87 -5.03 7.15
C CYS A 59 -2.38 -4.99 5.69
N PHE A 60 -2.79 -3.95 4.96
CA PHE A 60 -2.26 -3.59 3.65
C PHE A 60 -1.54 -2.25 3.72
N ILE A 61 -0.36 -2.18 3.12
CA ILE A 61 0.38 -0.93 2.85
C ILE A 61 0.53 -0.85 1.34
N LEU A 62 -0.03 0.19 0.74
CA LEU A 62 -0.05 0.38 -0.71
C LEU A 62 0.82 1.58 -1.05
N SER A 63 1.85 1.34 -1.85
CA SER A 63 2.73 2.39 -2.32
C SER A 63 2.10 3.14 -3.48
N ILE A 64 2.34 4.44 -3.51
CA ILE A 64 1.93 5.31 -4.60
C ILE A 64 2.97 6.43 -4.78
N ASP A 65 3.47 6.58 -6.00
CA ASP A 65 4.49 7.57 -6.35
C ASP A 65 3.83 8.82 -6.98
N ASP A 66 4.46 9.99 -6.80
CA ASP A 66 4.12 11.23 -7.50
C ASP A 66 4.27 11.06 -9.03
N GLU A 67 5.20 10.22 -9.50
CA GLU A 67 5.36 9.92 -10.92
C GLU A 67 4.10 9.29 -11.55
N GLU A 68 3.31 8.54 -10.77
CA GLU A 68 2.05 7.96 -11.26
C GLU A 68 0.98 9.01 -11.57
N PHE A 69 1.08 10.20 -10.95
CA PHE A 69 0.10 11.28 -11.10
C PHE A 69 0.37 12.24 -12.26
N GLY A 70 1.48 12.08 -12.99
CA GLY A 70 1.79 12.89 -14.18
C GLY A 70 1.84 14.40 -13.88
N GLU A 71 1.19 15.22 -14.73
CA GLU A 71 1.08 16.67 -14.48
C GLU A 71 -0.01 17.02 -13.44
N GLY A 72 -0.66 16.01 -12.85
CA GLY A 72 -1.74 16.18 -11.88
C GLY A 72 -3.05 16.60 -12.54
N SER A 73 -3.24 16.33 -13.83
CA SER A 73 -4.54 16.52 -14.48
C SER A 73 -5.57 15.55 -13.90
N ALA A 74 -6.85 15.93 -13.92
CA ALA A 74 -7.91 15.10 -13.35
C ALA A 74 -8.01 13.72 -14.04
N GLU A 75 -7.64 13.64 -15.31
CA GLU A 75 -7.65 12.41 -16.11
C GLU A 75 -6.49 11.48 -15.74
N GLU A 76 -5.28 12.00 -15.55
CA GLU A 76 -4.12 11.22 -15.08
C GLU A 76 -4.33 10.70 -13.66
N ILE A 77 -4.85 11.55 -12.77
CA ILE A 77 -5.22 11.18 -11.40
C ILE A 77 -6.24 10.03 -11.40
N ASP A 78 -7.27 10.08 -12.24
CA ASP A 78 -8.30 9.03 -12.27
C ASP A 78 -7.76 7.70 -12.82
N VAL A 79 -6.83 7.75 -13.79
CA VAL A 79 -6.14 6.56 -14.32
C VAL A 79 -5.24 5.93 -13.26
N ALA A 80 -4.39 6.71 -12.59
CA ALA A 80 -3.51 6.24 -11.53
C ALA A 80 -4.30 5.59 -10.38
N LEU A 81 -5.38 6.25 -9.96
CA LEU A 81 -6.22 5.76 -8.87
C LEU A 81 -7.17 4.64 -9.26
N GLY A 82 -7.35 4.34 -10.55
CA GLY A 82 -8.26 3.29 -11.02
C GLY A 82 -7.90 1.92 -10.44
N SER A 83 -6.61 1.59 -10.43
CA SER A 83 -6.09 0.35 -9.86
C SER A 83 -6.24 0.31 -8.33
N LEU A 84 -5.92 1.42 -7.65
CA LEU A 84 -6.07 1.56 -6.20
C LEU A 84 -7.54 1.40 -5.77
N ARG A 85 -8.47 2.10 -6.44
CA ARG A 85 -9.92 1.99 -6.19
C ARG A 85 -10.41 0.56 -6.38
N ALA A 86 -10.04 -0.07 -7.50
CA ALA A 86 -10.41 -1.46 -7.78
C ALA A 86 -9.91 -2.39 -6.66
N PHE A 87 -8.66 -2.20 -6.23
CA PHE A 87 -8.07 -2.98 -5.15
C PHE A 87 -8.80 -2.79 -3.82
N VAL A 88 -9.00 -1.55 -3.38
CA VAL A 88 -9.67 -1.22 -2.12
C VAL A 88 -11.09 -1.79 -2.10
N MET A 89 -11.87 -1.60 -3.17
CA MET A 89 -13.22 -2.18 -3.28
C MET A 89 -13.20 -3.70 -3.15
N GLU A 90 -12.25 -4.36 -3.81
CA GLU A 90 -12.08 -5.79 -3.76
C GLU A 90 -11.70 -6.25 -2.34
N VAL A 91 -10.80 -5.58 -1.63
CA VAL A 91 -10.46 -5.90 -0.24
C VAL A 91 -11.68 -5.74 0.68
N ARG A 92 -12.40 -4.62 0.56
CA ARG A 92 -13.58 -4.30 1.38
C ARG A 92 -14.74 -5.29 1.19
N LYS A 93 -14.91 -5.87 -0.02
CA LYS A 93 -15.87 -6.97 -0.25
C LYS A 93 -15.60 -8.22 0.59
N ARG A 94 -14.36 -8.46 1.04
CA ARG A 94 -13.99 -9.61 1.87
C ARG A 94 -13.88 -9.26 3.34
N ASN A 95 -13.31 -8.09 3.65
CA ASN A 95 -13.13 -7.62 5.01
C ASN A 95 -13.28 -6.09 5.06
N GLU A 96 -14.37 -5.62 5.64
CA GLU A 96 -14.67 -4.19 5.77
C GLU A 96 -13.72 -3.48 6.76
N GLU A 97 -13.14 -4.21 7.71
CA GLU A 97 -12.36 -3.65 8.83
C GLU A 97 -10.84 -3.80 8.67
N ILE A 98 -10.35 -4.45 7.61
CA ILE A 98 -8.90 -4.64 7.47
C ILE A 98 -8.20 -3.27 7.28
N PRO A 99 -7.15 -2.97 8.07
CA PRO A 99 -6.40 -1.74 7.90
C PRO A 99 -5.75 -1.65 6.51
N ILE A 100 -5.87 -0.49 5.88
CA ILE A 100 -5.23 -0.15 4.61
C ILE A 100 -4.55 1.20 4.80
N PHE A 101 -3.24 1.23 4.62
CA PHE A 101 -2.41 2.43 4.65
C PHE A 101 -1.90 2.73 3.25
N LEU A 102 -1.75 4.01 2.96
CA LEU A 102 -0.95 4.45 1.82
C LEU A 102 0.46 4.77 2.28
N TYR A 103 1.43 4.45 1.43
CA TYR A 103 2.82 4.79 1.58
C TYR A 103 3.23 5.61 0.36
N GLY A 104 3.82 6.78 0.56
CA GLY A 104 4.19 7.64 -0.56
C GLY A 104 4.65 9.02 -0.12
N GLU A 105 4.73 9.95 -1.08
CA GLU A 105 5.15 11.31 -0.81
C GLU A 105 3.98 12.19 -0.31
N THR A 106 4.32 13.24 0.43
CA THR A 106 3.33 14.17 1.02
C THR A 106 2.49 14.88 -0.04
N ARG A 107 3.05 15.12 -1.23
CA ARG A 107 2.33 15.75 -2.35
C ARG A 107 1.28 14.80 -2.94
N THR A 108 1.59 13.51 -2.99
CA THR A 108 0.74 12.43 -3.51
C THR A 108 -0.61 12.39 -2.79
N SER A 109 -0.60 12.56 -1.47
CA SER A 109 -1.81 12.56 -0.63
C SER A 109 -2.86 13.61 -1.03
N ARG A 110 -2.46 14.74 -1.63
CA ARG A 110 -3.35 15.85 -2.00
C ARG A 110 -4.20 15.55 -3.24
N HIS A 111 -3.74 14.62 -4.06
CA HIS A 111 -4.41 14.24 -5.31
C HIS A 111 -5.44 13.13 -5.09
N ILE A 112 -5.54 12.59 -3.88
CA ILE A 112 -6.43 11.48 -3.56
C ILE A 112 -7.84 11.99 -3.27
N PRO A 113 -8.85 11.47 -3.98
CA PRO A 113 -10.23 11.89 -3.83
C PRO A 113 -10.83 11.34 -2.54
N ASN A 114 -11.83 12.05 -2.02
CA ASN A 114 -12.46 11.76 -0.73
C ASN A 114 -13.09 10.36 -0.64
N ASP A 115 -13.55 9.78 -1.76
CA ASP A 115 -14.10 8.42 -1.76
C ASP A 115 -13.04 7.38 -1.40
N VAL A 116 -11.80 7.55 -1.87
CA VAL A 116 -10.69 6.67 -1.55
C VAL A 116 -10.16 6.96 -0.14
N LEU A 117 -9.98 8.23 0.22
CA LEU A 117 -9.49 8.62 1.55
C LEU A 117 -10.32 8.05 2.70
N ARG A 118 -11.64 7.89 2.50
CA ARG A 118 -12.54 7.33 3.52
C ARG A 118 -12.35 5.83 3.77
N GLU A 119 -11.75 5.12 2.83
CA GLU A 119 -11.48 3.69 2.95
C GLU A 119 -10.10 3.41 3.57
N LEU A 120 -9.24 4.43 3.62
CA LEU A 120 -7.88 4.34 4.13
C LEU A 120 -7.83 4.67 5.62
N HIS A 121 -6.91 4.02 6.32
CA HIS A 121 -6.71 4.19 7.77
C HIS A 121 -5.65 5.24 8.10
N GLY A 122 -4.70 5.45 7.18
CA GLY A 122 -3.65 6.43 7.38
C GLY A 122 -2.76 6.56 6.15
N PHE A 123 -1.89 7.56 6.21
CA PHE A 123 -0.87 7.82 5.21
C PHE A 123 0.49 7.79 5.93
N ILE A 124 1.41 7.01 5.37
CA ILE A 124 2.80 6.88 5.80
C ILE A 124 3.63 7.69 4.82
N HIS A 125 4.27 8.74 5.32
CA HIS A 125 5.03 9.68 4.53
C HIS A 125 6.46 9.17 4.37
N MET A 126 6.79 8.65 3.19
CA MET A 126 8.07 7.99 2.90
C MET A 126 9.31 8.79 3.35
N ASN A 127 9.28 10.12 3.21
CA ASN A 127 10.42 10.99 3.48
C ASN A 127 10.36 11.68 4.85
N GLU A 128 9.25 11.54 5.59
CA GLU A 128 9.01 12.25 6.85
C GLU A 128 8.88 11.29 8.03
N ASP A 129 8.30 10.11 7.82
CA ASP A 129 8.11 9.08 8.83
C ASP A 129 9.32 8.13 8.87
N THR A 130 9.79 7.82 10.08
CA THR A 130 10.86 6.83 10.27
C THR A 130 10.26 5.42 10.31
N PRO A 131 10.88 4.41 9.67
CA PRO A 131 10.42 3.03 9.72
C PRO A 131 10.12 2.48 11.11
N GLU A 132 10.86 2.89 12.14
CA GLU A 132 10.69 2.42 13.52
C GLU A 132 9.50 3.06 14.25
N PHE A 133 8.98 4.17 13.75
CA PHE A 133 7.79 4.83 14.29
C PHE A 133 6.50 4.23 13.74
N VAL A 134 6.55 3.80 12.48
CA VAL A 134 5.43 3.24 11.71
C VAL A 134 5.16 1.81 12.13
#